data_AF-A0A9E3K989-F1
#
_entry.id   AF-A0A9E3K989-F1
#
_cell.length_a   1.000
_cell.length_b   1.000
_cell.length_c   1.000
_cell.angle_alpha   90.00
_cell.angle_beta   90.00
_cell.angle_gamma   90.00
#
_symmetry.space_group_name_H-M   'P 1'
#
loop_
_entity.id
_entity.type
_entity.pdbx_description
1 polymer ?
#
loop_
_entity_poly.entity_id
_entity_poly.type
_entity_poly.pdbx_seq_one_letter_code
_entity_poly.pdbx_strand_id
1 'polypeptide(L)' 'MAKKSSVNKNERRKKMVAKFAGKYARLKAIADDESLEETERLIARLKMAEIPRNANPTRVRNRCALTGRPRAYYRKF' A
#
# COMPACT_ATOMS: atom_id res chain seq x y z
N MET A 1 -15.17 8.50 19.19
CA MET A 1 -13.74 8.18 18.93
C MET A 1 -13.63 6.84 18.22
N ALA A 2 -12.67 6.66 17.30
CA ALA A 2 -12.45 5.35 16.68
C ALA A 2 -11.83 4.35 17.66
N LYS A 3 -12.12 3.05 17.49
CA LYS A 3 -11.50 1.98 18.30
C LYS A 3 -9.96 2.05 18.16
N LYS A 4 -9.24 1.99 19.30
CA LYS A 4 -7.76 2.01 19.34
C LYS A 4 -7.16 0.92 18.44
N SER A 5 -7.74 -0.28 18.45
CA SER A 5 -7.33 -1.39 17.58
C SER A 5 -7.39 -1.05 16.09
N SER A 6 -8.37 -0.25 15.68
CA SER A 6 -8.55 0.16 14.28
C SER A 6 -7.53 1.22 13.84
N VAL A 7 -7.13 2.11 14.75
CA VAL A 7 -6.07 3.09 14.52
C VAL A 7 -4.72 2.37 14.40
N ASN A 8 -4.38 1.52 15.36
CA ASN A 8 -3.14 0.74 15.37
C ASN A 8 -3.02 -0.19 14.13
N LYS A 9 -4.14 -0.78 13.67
CA LYS A 9 -4.16 -1.60 12.45
C LYS A 9 -3.79 -0.77 11.21
N ASN A 10 -4.21 0.49 11.15
CA ASN A 10 -3.89 1.38 10.04
C ASN A 10 -2.43 1.86 10.10
N GLU A 11 -1.92 2.14 11.30
CA GLU A 11 -0.50 2.48 11.51
C GLU A 11 0.42 1.32 11.14
N ARG A 12 0.07 0.09 11.51
CA ARG A 12 0.80 -1.11 11.08
C ARG A 12 0.86 -1.20 9.55
N ARG A 13 -0.24 -0.90 8.85
CA ARG A 13 -0.24 -0.87 7.37
C ARG A 13 0.67 0.22 6.83
N LYS A 14 0.64 1.44 7.38
CA LYS A 14 1.56 2.52 6.98
C LYS A 14 3.02 2.10 7.11
N LYS A 15 3.41 1.48 8.24
CA LYS A 15 4.76 0.95 8.46
C LYS A 15 5.14 -0.13 7.43
N MET A 16 4.23 -1.04 7.13
CA MET A 16 4.47 -2.09 6.13
C MET A 16 4.60 -1.52 4.71
N VAL A 17 3.76 -0.55 4.34
CA VAL A 17 3.85 0.15 3.05
C VAL A 17 5.21 0.80 2.91
N ALA A 18 5.68 1.54 3.93
CA ALA A 18 7.01 2.14 3.90
C ALA A 18 8.13 1.11 3.74
N LYS A 19 8.03 -0.04 4.43
CA LYS A 19 9.02 -1.13 4.33
C LYS A 19 9.12 -1.73 2.92
N PHE A 20 8.00 -1.91 2.23
CA PHE A 20 7.97 -2.59 0.92
C PHE A 20 7.83 -1.64 -0.27
N ALA A 21 7.74 -0.32 -0.05
CA ALA A 21 7.52 0.69 -1.09
C ALA A 21 8.54 0.58 -2.24
N GLY A 22 9.83 0.42 -1.92
CA GLY A 22 10.88 0.30 -2.93
C GLY A 22 10.73 -0.96 -3.80
N LYS A 23 10.50 -2.13 -3.17
CA LYS A 23 10.31 -3.40 -3.90
C LYS A 23 9.05 -3.34 -4.78
N TYR A 24 7.96 -2.79 -4.26
CA TYR A 24 6.70 -2.66 -4.99
C TYR A 24 6.84 -1.72 -6.20
N ALA A 25 7.49 -0.55 -6.04
CA ALA A 25 7.69 0.40 -7.13
C ALA A 25 8.53 -0.18 -8.27
N ARG A 26 9.62 -0.90 -7.95
CA ARG A 26 10.47 -1.57 -8.94
C ARG A 26 9.72 -2.64 -9.73
N LEU A 27 9.01 -3.53 -9.03
CA LEU A 27 8.24 -4.59 -9.69
C LEU A 27 7.08 -4.04 -10.52
N LYS A 28 6.50 -2.92 -10.08
CA LYS A 28 5.44 -2.25 -10.84
C LYS A 28 5.97 -1.62 -12.12
N ALA A 29 7.11 -0.95 -12.07
CA ALA A 29 7.75 -0.39 -13.27
C ALA A 29 8.02 -1.47 -14.32
N ILE A 30 8.56 -2.62 -13.91
CA ILE A 30 8.83 -3.77 -14.81
C ILE A 30 7.52 -4.37 -15.36
N ALA A 31 6.48 -4.46 -14.53
CA ALA A 31 5.21 -5.05 -14.95
C ALA A 31 4.38 -4.17 -15.92
N ASP A 32 4.61 -2.85 -15.88
CA ASP A 32 3.94 -1.83 -16.70
C ASP A 32 4.75 -1.49 -17.98
N ASP A 33 6.00 -1.93 -18.10
CA ASP A 33 6.85 -1.66 -19.27
C ASP A 33 6.52 -2.58 -20.45
N GLU A 34 5.84 -2.06 -21.46
CA GLU A 34 5.42 -2.80 -22.66
C GLU A 34 6.57 -3.16 -23.61
N SER A 35 7.77 -2.61 -23.42
CA SER A 35 8.94 -2.95 -24.22
C SER A 35 9.60 -4.28 -23.82
N LEU A 36 9.30 -4.76 -22.61
CA LEU A 36 9.84 -6.00 -22.07
C LEU A 36 9.05 -7.22 -22.56
N GLU A 37 9.72 -8.37 -22.55
CA GLU A 37 9.11 -9.64 -22.89
C GLU A 37 7.92 -9.94 -21.95
N GLU A 38 6.90 -10.59 -22.50
CA GLU A 38 5.70 -10.93 -21.73
C GLU A 38 5.99 -11.85 -20.54
N THR A 39 7.00 -12.73 -20.68
CA THR A 39 7.46 -13.63 -19.62
C THR A 39 8.05 -12.86 -18.43
N GLU A 40 8.88 -11.85 -18.68
CA GLU A 40 9.47 -10.99 -17.64
C GLU A 40 8.41 -10.17 -16.91
N ARG A 41 7.44 -9.62 -17.65
CA ARG A 41 6.28 -8.92 -17.07
C ARG A 41 5.44 -9.85 -16.20
N LEU A 42 5.22 -11.09 -16.64
CA LEU A 42 4.46 -12.09 -15.89
C LEU A 42 5.18 -12.46 -14.59
N ILE A 43 6.49 -12.69 -14.63
CA ILE A 43 7.31 -12.96 -13.45
C ILE A 43 7.27 -11.77 -12.47
N ALA A 44 7.34 -10.53 -12.98
CA ALA A 44 7.24 -9.34 -12.14
C ALA A 44 5.88 -9.24 -11.43
N ARG A 45 4.78 -9.57 -12.12
CA ARG A 45 3.43 -9.63 -11.54
C ARG A 45 3.30 -10.73 -10.49
N LEU A 46 3.87 -11.91 -10.72
CA LEU A 46 3.89 -13.00 -9.73
C LEU A 46 4.67 -12.59 -8.46
N LYS A 47 5.88 -12.06 -8.62
CA LYS A 47 6.70 -11.54 -7.52
C LYS A 47 6.02 -10.39 -6.77
N MET A 48 5.19 -9.59 -7.46
CA MET A 48 4.39 -8.55 -6.82
C MET A 48 3.25 -9.14 -5.98
N ALA A 49 2.63 -10.24 -6.43
CA ALA A 49 1.56 -10.92 -5.70
C ALA A 49 2.04 -11.61 -4.41
N GLU A 50 3.32 -12.01 -4.35
CA GLU A 50 3.96 -12.56 -3.14
C GLU A 50 4.14 -11.52 -2.02
N ILE A 51 4.11 -10.22 -2.34
CA ILE A 51 4.24 -9.16 -1.34
C ILE A 51 3.03 -9.22 -0.38
N PRO A 52 3.23 -9.04 0.94
CA PRO A 52 2.13 -9.05 1.89
C PRO A 52 1.03 -8.06 1.48
N ARG A 53 -0.23 -8.52 1.39
CA ARG A 53 -1.37 -7.69 0.94
C ARG A 53 -1.48 -6.34 1.66
N ASN A 54 -1.18 -6.31 2.97
CA ASN A 54 -1.24 -5.10 3.80
C ASN A 54 -0.11 -4.09 3.55
N ALA A 55 0.91 -4.47 2.78
CA ALA A 55 1.97 -3.58 2.33
C ALA A 55 1.58 -2.81 1.04
N ASN A 56 0.43 -3.10 0.44
CA ASN A 56 -0.09 -2.32 -0.67
C ASN A 56 -0.65 -0.97 -0.15
N PRO A 57 -0.22 0.19 -0.72
CA PRO A 57 -0.64 1.51 -0.27
C PRO A 57 -2.16 1.73 -0.34
N THR A 58 -2.87 1.06 -1.26
CA THR A 58 -4.33 1.20 -1.42
C THR A 58 -5.13 0.78 -0.18
N ARG A 59 -4.56 -0.06 0.71
CA ARG A 59 -5.22 -0.55 1.93
C ARG A 59 -5.08 0.38 3.13
N VAL A 60 -4.26 1.43 3.01
CA VAL A 60 -4.14 2.48 4.04
C VAL A 60 -5.36 3.39 3.93
N ARG A 61 -6.01 3.66 5.06
CA ARG A 61 -7.16 4.57 5.11
C ARG A 61 -6.73 5.88 5.75
N ASN A 62 -7.09 7.00 5.13
CA ASN A 62 -6.92 8.30 5.77
C ASN A 62 -7.90 8.43 6.94
N ARG A 63 -7.40 8.89 8.08
CA ARG A 63 -8.15 9.02 9.33
C ARG A 63 -7.83 10.38 9.94
N CYS A 64 -8.83 10.99 10.58
CA CYS A 64 -8.63 12.20 11.38
C CYS A 64 -7.57 11.98 12.46
N ALA A 65 -6.64 12.93 12.62
CA ALA A 65 -5.55 12.84 13.60
C ALA A 65 -6.05 12.85 15.05
N LEU A 66 -7.09 13.64 15.33
CA LEU A 66 -7.66 13.78 16.67
C LEU A 66 -8.51 12.57 17.06
N THR A 67 -9.46 12.18 16.19
CA THR A 67 -10.53 11.23 16.57
C THR A 67 -10.39 9.85 15.94
N GLY A 68 -9.51 9.69 14.94
CA GLY A 68 -9.37 8.47 14.15
C GLY A 68 -10.53 8.17 13.19
N ARG A 69 -11.44 9.13 12.97
CA ARG A 69 -12.61 9.01 12.07
C ARG A 69 -12.16 8.72 10.63
N PRO A 70 -12.64 7.64 9.98
CA PRO A 70 -12.18 7.20 8.65
C PRO A 70 -12.94 7.81 7.45
N ARG A 71 -13.97 8.63 7.70
CA ARG A 71 -14.82 9.29 6.70
C ARG A 71 -14.74 10.80 6.89
N ALA A 72 -15.02 11.56 5.83
CA ALA A 72 -14.92 13.03 5.81
C ALA A 72 -13.53 13.53 6.26
N TYR A 73 -12.46 12.82 5.85
CA TYR A 73 -11.09 13.27 6.08
C TYR A 73 -10.71 14.29 5.00
N TYR A 74 -10.32 15.48 5.43
CA TYR A 74 -9.82 16.52 4.54
C TYR A 74 -8.30 16.45 4.47
N ARG A 75 -7.74 16.28 3.27
CA ARG A 75 -6.29 16.01 3.08
C ARG A 75 -5.40 17.23 3.24
N LYS A 76 -5.95 18.44 3.16
CA LYS A 76 -5.20 19.70 3.27
C LYS A 76 -4.90 20.07 4.73
N PHE A 77 -5.66 19.53 5.69
CA PHE A 77 -5.45 19.70 7.13
C PHE A 77 -4.86 18.41 7.72
#